data_AF-A0A6V8LE63-F1
#
_entry.id   AF-A0A6V8LE63-F1
#
_cell.length_a   1.000
_cell.length_b   1.000
_cell.length_c   1.000
_cell.angle_alpha   90.00
_cell.angle_beta   90.00
_cell.angle_gamma   90.00
#
_symmetry.space_group_name_H-M   'P 1'
#
loop_
_entity.id
_entity.type
_entity.pdbx_description
1 polymer ?
#
loop_
_entity_poly.entity_id
_entity_poly.type
_entity_poly.pdbx_seq_one_letter_code
_entity_poly.pdbx_strand_id
1 'polypeptide(L)'
;MSSTSGNSPGHQLRRLVRAAADTASHERDFLQRLRASGLLVRTRTSATGPNQLIGYAVALPDDRNAAGDTIWYSGTSLAADLTLPKLRQCWPSQ
;
A
#
# COMPACT_ATOMS: atom_id res chain seq x y z
N MET A 1 -7.26 12.81 -30.63
CA MET A 1 -6.06 12.10 -30.14
C MET A 1 -6.48 11.31 -28.92
N SER A 2 -6.29 9.99 -28.96
CA SER A 2 -7.02 9.00 -28.16
C SER A 2 -6.53 8.87 -26.70
N SER A 3 -7.51 8.82 -25.79
CA SER A 3 -7.61 8.02 -24.55
C SER A 3 -6.34 7.63 -23.77
N THR A 4 -6.04 8.36 -22.67
CA THR A 4 -5.28 7.82 -21.52
C THR A 4 -5.86 8.33 -20.19
N SER A 5 -7.12 8.01 -19.87
CA SER A 5 -7.64 8.23 -18.50
C SER A 5 -8.14 6.90 -17.96
N GLY A 6 -7.25 6.18 -17.29
CA GLY A 6 -7.58 4.91 -16.62
C GLY A 6 -6.40 4.23 -15.93
N ASN A 7 -5.16 4.56 -16.30
CA ASN A 7 -3.93 3.98 -15.74
C ASN A 7 -3.02 5.02 -15.07
N SER A 8 -3.58 5.88 -14.22
CA SER A 8 -2.73 6.67 -13.33
C SER A 8 -2.03 5.75 -12.32
N PRO A 9 -0.76 5.99 -11.95
CA PRO A 9 -0.03 5.18 -10.97
C PRO A 9 -0.82 4.93 -9.68
N GLY A 10 -1.51 5.96 -9.17
CA GLY A 10 -2.39 5.84 -8.01
C GLY A 10 -3.58 4.89 -8.19
N HIS A 11 -4.18 4.81 -9.39
CA HIS A 11 -5.27 3.87 -9.67
C HIS A 11 -4.79 2.42 -9.70
N GLN A 12 -3.62 2.17 -10.29
CA GLN A 12 -2.97 0.86 -10.27
C GLN A 12 -2.60 0.44 -8.85
N LEU A 13 -1.95 1.33 -8.09
CA LEU A 13 -1.61 1.08 -6.70
C LEU A 13 -2.84 0.76 -5.85
N ARG A 14 -3.90 1.56 -5.96
CA ARG A 14 -5.15 1.31 -5.24
C ARG A 14 -5.73 -0.07 -5.55
N ARG A 15 -5.71 -0.50 -6.82
CA ARG A 15 -6.21 -1.82 -7.23
C ARG A 15 -5.36 -2.96 -6.62
N LEU A 16 -4.03 -2.86 -6.74
CA LEU A 16 -3.10 -3.87 -6.22
C LEU A 16 -3.15 -3.96 -4.69
N VAL A 17 -3.20 -2.81 -4.01
CA VAL A 17 -3.30 -2.74 -2.56
C VAL A 17 -4.60 -3.34 -2.06
N ARG A 18 -5.72 -3.08 -2.74
CA ARG A 18 -7.01 -3.66 -2.37
C ARG A 18 -7.03 -5.18 -2.56
N ALA A 19 -6.55 -5.68 -3.69
CA ALA A 19 -6.43 -7.12 -3.92
C ALA A 19 -5.55 -7.83 -2.87
N ALA A 20 -4.45 -7.18 -2.45
CA ALA A 20 -3.61 -7.70 -1.38
C ALA A 20 -4.33 -7.68 -0.02
N ALA A 21 -5.09 -6.63 0.28
CA ALA A 21 -5.86 -6.51 1.52
C ALA A 21 -6.99 -7.55 1.61
N ASP A 22 -7.73 -7.75 0.52
CA ASP A 22 -8.88 -8.67 0.45
C ASP A 22 -8.46 -10.14 0.67
N THR A 23 -7.22 -10.48 0.32
CA THR A 23 -6.68 -11.84 0.47
C THR A 23 -5.79 -12.02 1.70
N ALA A 24 -5.50 -10.95 2.43
CA ALA A 24 -4.66 -11.00 3.63
C ALA A 24 -5.46 -11.39 4.87
N SER A 25 -4.81 -12.11 5.79
CA SER A 25 -5.39 -12.43 7.10
C SER A 25 -4.86 -11.56 8.24
N HIS A 26 -3.74 -10.88 8.04
CA HIS A 26 -3.12 -9.97 9.02
C HIS A 26 -2.08 -9.06 8.34
N GLU A 27 -1.53 -8.10 9.10
CA GLU A 27 -0.61 -7.07 8.60
C GLU A 27 0.63 -7.64 7.90
N ARG A 28 1.29 -8.62 8.52
CA ARG A 28 2.47 -9.25 7.92
C ARG A 28 2.16 -9.96 6.59
N ASP A 29 1.03 -10.65 6.48
CA ASP A 29 0.60 -11.32 5.24
C ASP A 29 0.27 -10.29 4.17
N PHE A 30 -0.45 -9.22 4.54
CA PHE A 30 -0.71 -8.08 3.67
C PHE A 30 0.59 -7.48 3.09
N LEU A 31 1.56 -7.18 3.95
CA LEU A 31 2.85 -6.63 3.51
C LEU A 31 3.64 -7.60 2.62
N GLN A 32 3.52 -8.92 2.85
CA GLN A 32 4.14 -9.93 2.00
C GLN A 32 3.48 -9.97 0.61
N ARG A 33 2.14 -9.92 0.55
CA ARG A 33 1.37 -9.90 -0.69
C ARG A 33 1.63 -8.65 -1.53
N LEU A 34 1.77 -7.49 -0.89
CA LEU A 34 2.17 -6.26 -1.57
C LEU A 34 3.54 -6.40 -2.25
N ARG A 35 4.51 -7.01 -1.56
CA ARG A 35 5.84 -7.26 -2.17
C ARG A 35 5.77 -8.28 -3.30
N ALA A 36 4.96 -9.34 -3.12
CA ALA A 36 4.75 -10.38 -4.13
C ALA A 36 4.07 -9.84 -5.39
N SER A 37 3.27 -8.76 -5.30
CA SER A 37 2.69 -8.07 -6.45
C SER A 37 3.66 -7.10 -7.15
N GLY A 38 4.93 -7.09 -6.74
CA GLY A 38 5.98 -6.25 -7.34
C GLY A 38 6.02 -4.82 -6.80
N LEU A 39 5.28 -4.50 -5.74
CA LEU A 39 5.32 -3.18 -5.13
C LEU A 39 6.52 -3.02 -4.19
N LEU A 40 7.09 -1.82 -4.18
CA LEU A 40 7.96 -1.39 -3.11
C LEU A 40 7.11 -1.11 -1.87
N VAL A 41 7.52 -1.63 -0.71
CA VAL A 41 6.75 -1.52 0.53
C VAL A 41 7.62 -0.93 1.63
N ARG A 42 7.18 0.21 2.17
CA ARG A 42 7.79 0.88 3.31
C ARG A 42 6.85 0.81 4.50
N THR A 43 7.32 0.20 5.58
CA THR A 43 6.58 0.12 6.85
C THR A 43 6.93 1.30 7.74
N ARG A 44 5.94 1.78 8.51
CA ARG A 44 6.16 2.75 9.57
C ARG A 44 5.79 2.08 10.89
N THR A 45 6.78 1.95 11.79
CA THR A 45 6.60 1.36 13.12
C THR A 45 6.60 2.43 14.20
N SER A 46 5.95 2.15 15.33
CA SER A 46 5.96 3.05 16.48
C SER A 46 7.34 3.04 17.14
N ALA A 47 7.82 4.21 17.56
CA ALA A 47 9.03 4.31 18.39
C ALA A 47 8.83 3.71 19.79
N THR A 48 7.60 3.69 20.29
CA THR A 48 7.25 3.20 21.64
C THR A 48 6.91 1.71 21.67
N GLY A 49 6.78 1.07 20.51
CA GLY A 49 6.43 -0.33 20.36
C GLY A 49 7.14 -0.91 19.15
N PRO A 50 8.31 -1.57 19.32
CA PRO A 50 9.20 -1.94 18.21
C PRO A 50 8.56 -2.89 17.19
N ASN A 51 7.43 -3.52 17.54
CA ASN A 51 6.68 -4.41 16.66
C ASN A 51 5.28 -3.90 16.29
N GLN A 52 4.96 -2.65 16.62
CA GLN A 52 3.66 -2.06 16.29
C GLN A 52 3.75 -1.30 14.97
N LEU A 53 3.17 -1.89 13.92
CA LEU A 53 2.97 -1.18 12.66
C LEU A 53 1.96 -0.05 12.88
N ILE A 54 2.34 1.19 12.57
CA ILE A 54 1.46 2.37 12.66
C ILE A 54 1.07 2.90 11.28
N GLY A 55 1.70 2.39 10.21
CA GLY A 55 1.32 2.71 8.85
C GLY A 55 2.20 2.02 7.82
N TYR A 56 1.86 2.23 6.55
CA TYR A 56 2.62 1.73 5.42
C TYR A 56 2.54 2.72 4.26
N ALA A 57 3.52 2.64 3.36
CA ALA A 57 3.52 3.29 2.08
C ALA A 57 3.95 2.30 0.99
N VAL A 58 3.39 2.45 -0.19
CA VAL A 58 3.71 1.65 -1.38
C VAL A 58 4.16 2.53 -2.52
N ALA A 59 4.97 1.97 -3.41
CA ALA A 59 5.36 2.61 -4.64
C ALA A 59 5.48 1.58 -5.76
N LEU A 60 5.31 2.03 -7.00
CA LEU A 60 5.70 1.24 -8.16
C LEU A 60 7.20 1.43 -8.39
N PRO A 61 7.97 0.37 -8.68
CA PRO A 61 9.42 0.48 -8.93
C PRO A 61 9.78 1.46 -10.06
N ASP A 62 8.89 1.60 -11.04
CA ASP A 62 9.08 2.46 -12.22
C ASP A 62 8.43 3.85 -12.07
N ASP A 63 7.69 4.10 -10.98
CA ASP A 63 7.05 5.40 -10.75
C ASP A 63 7.99 6.31 -9.97
N ARG A 64 8.65 7.19 -10.72
CA ARG A 64 9.65 8.14 -10.24
C ARG A 64 9.27 9.57 -10.57
N ASN A 65 9.60 10.50 -9.68
CA ASN A 65 9.42 11.92 -9.93
C ASN A 65 10.45 12.46 -10.95
N ALA A 66 10.36 13.74 -11.30
CA ALA A 66 11.30 14.38 -12.23
C ALA A 66 12.77 14.38 -11.75
N ALA A 67 13.01 14.20 -10.45
CA ALA A 67 14.34 14.08 -9.86
C ALA A 67 14.85 12.63 -9.84
N GLY A 68 14.04 11.64 -10.26
CA GLY A 68 14.38 10.22 -10.24
C GLY A 68 14.06 9.50 -8.91
N ASP A 69 13.43 10.18 -7.95
CA ASP A 69 13.05 9.56 -6.68
C ASP A 69 11.75 8.76 -6.81
N THR A 70 11.70 7.62 -6.14
CA THR A 70 10.49 6.80 -6.01
C THR A 70 9.35 7.58 -5.35
N ILE A 71 8.17 7.57 -5.98
CA ILE A 71 6.98 8.22 -5.45
C ILE A 71 6.25 7.26 -4.50
N TRP A 72 6.16 7.65 -3.23
CA TRP A 72 5.53 6.84 -2.18
C TRP A 72 4.10 7.29 -1.90
N TYR A 73 3.18 6.34 -1.88
CA TYR A 73 1.77 6.55 -1.55
C TYR A 73 1.42 5.83 -0.24
N SER A 74 0.95 6.59 0.75
CA SER A 74 0.42 6.01 1.99
C SER A 74 -0.97 5.43 1.76
N GLY A 75 -1.40 4.50 2.61
CA GLY A 75 -2.77 3.97 2.59
C GLY A 75 -3.83 5.09 2.56
N THR A 76 -3.66 6.12 3.40
CA THR A 76 -4.52 7.31 3.45
C THR A 76 -4.52 8.10 2.14
N SER A 77 -3.39 8.17 1.43
CA SER A 77 -3.31 8.86 0.13
C SER A 77 -3.98 8.08 -1.00
N LEU A 78 -4.13 6.76 -0.86
CA LEU A 78 -4.75 5.91 -1.87
C LEU A 78 -6.28 5.86 -1.71
N ALA A 79 -6.75 5.57 -0.49
CA ALA A 79 -8.16 5.61 -0.13
C ALA A 79 -8.35 5.47 1.39
N ALA A 80 -9.46 6.00 1.93
CA ALA A 80 -9.74 5.97 3.37
C ALA A 80 -9.88 4.54 3.94
N ASP A 81 -10.40 3.61 3.16
CA ASP A 81 -10.55 2.18 3.50
C ASP A 81 -9.24 1.40 3.45
N LEU A 82 -8.23 1.93 2.74
CA LEU A 82 -6.87 1.37 2.68
C LEU A 82 -5.98 1.90 3.80
N THR A 83 -6.54 2.55 4.82
CA THR A 83 -5.77 2.92 6.00
C THR A 83 -5.54 1.70 6.89
N LEU A 84 -4.37 1.60 7.52
CA LEU A 84 -4.03 0.45 8.38
C LEU A 84 -5.08 0.16 9.48
N PRO A 85 -5.65 1.16 10.19
CA PRO A 85 -6.71 0.91 11.16
C PRO A 85 -7.99 0.32 10.53
N LYS A 86 -8.33 0.69 9.29
CA LYS A 86 -9.50 0.14 8.59
C LYS A 86 -9.26 -1.27 8.11
N LEU A 87 -8.09 -1.55 7.55
CA LEU A 87 -7.72 -2.91 7.14
C LEU A 87 -7.73 -3.89 8.33
N ARG A 88 -7.22 -3.46 9.48
CA ARG A 88 -7.26 -4.23 10.74
C ARG A 88 -8.68 -4.60 11.19
N GLN A 89 -9.68 -3.77 10.88
CA GLN A 89 -11.08 -4.07 11.22
C GLN A 89 -11.69 -5.15 10.31
N CYS A 90 -11.14 -5.33 9.11
CA CYS A 90 -11.63 -6.32 8.14
C CYS A 90 -10.92 -7.67 8.27
N TRP A 91 -9.71 -7.69 8.85
CA TRP A 91 -8.98 -8.93 9.07
C TRP A 91 -9.41 -9.62 10.36
N PRO A 92 -9.51 -10.95 10.37
CA PRO A 92 -9.78 -11.70 11.58
C PRO A 92 -8.68 -11.42 12.60
N SER A 93 -9.07 -11.04 13.82
CA SER A 93 -8.16 -10.99 14.96
C SER A 93 -7.61 -12.40 15.18
N GLN A 94 -6.34 -12.62 14.88
CA GLN A 94 -5.65 -13.87 15.23
C GLN A 94 -5.48 -13.99 16.74
#